data_AF-A0A2N5XAV6-F1
#
_entry.id   AF-A0A2N5XAV6-F1
#
_cell.length_a   1.000
_cell.length_b   1.000
_cell.length_c   1.000
_cell.angle_alpha   90.00
_cell.angle_beta   90.00
_cell.angle_gamma   90.00
#
_symmetry.space_group_name_H-M   'P 1'
#
loop_
_entity.id
_entity.type
_entity.pdbx_description
1 polymer ?
#
loop_
_entity_poly.entity_id
_entity_poly.type
_entity_poly.pdbx_seq_one_letter_code
_entity_poly.pdbx_strand_id
1 'polypeptide(L)'
;MLRRTTRLLLTLVMTLTAALGGVVATAGTAQADGCYTWSRNLSEGMSGSDVSQLQIRVAGWAGYGGVLAIDGSYGPATSAAVKRFQSAYGLTADGMAGPQTFSKIYELQDDDCTPIHFSYAELNKCNSDWSGGAVSAATAKSNALRTMWKLEALRHALGDQSIRVTSGFRSYACNSAVGGSSSSRHLYGDAADLGAGSHTLCTMAKQARYHGFNGILGPGYPDHDDHTHVDHRSSRYWSAPTCGV
;
A
#
# COMPACT_ATOMS: atom_id res chain seq x y z
N MET A 1 15.88 -16.42 -93.40
CA MET A 1 15.40 -17.79 -93.13
C MET A 1 15.01 -17.91 -91.67
N LEU A 2 13.79 -18.40 -91.40
CA LEU A 2 13.22 -18.90 -90.11
C LEU A 2 13.26 -17.98 -88.87
N ARG A 3 12.28 -17.97 -87.97
CA ARG A 3 10.82 -18.19 -87.93
C ARG A 3 10.45 -17.73 -86.51
N ARG A 4 9.30 -17.05 -86.38
CA ARG A 4 8.59 -16.68 -85.15
C ARG A 4 8.78 -17.67 -83.98
N THR A 5 8.82 -17.17 -82.75
CA THR A 5 7.83 -17.54 -81.72
C THR A 5 7.90 -16.58 -80.52
N THR A 6 6.86 -15.79 -80.39
CA THR A 6 6.46 -15.09 -79.17
C THR A 6 6.13 -16.13 -78.10
N ARG A 7 6.75 -16.05 -76.92
CA ARG A 7 6.28 -16.78 -75.73
C ARG A 7 5.86 -15.76 -74.67
N LEU A 8 4.54 -15.64 -74.51
CA LEU A 8 3.92 -15.17 -73.28
C LEU A 8 4.42 -16.05 -72.13
N LEU A 9 4.89 -15.45 -71.05
CA LEU A 9 5.00 -16.11 -69.76
C LEU A 9 4.38 -15.17 -68.72
N LEU A 10 3.38 -15.73 -68.04
CA LEU A 10 2.49 -15.09 -67.10
C LEU A 10 3.27 -14.39 -65.97
N THR A 11 2.85 -13.15 -65.69
CA THR A 11 3.08 -12.45 -64.44
C THR A 11 2.46 -13.22 -63.27
N LEU A 12 3.28 -13.67 -62.33
CA LEU A 12 2.80 -14.08 -61.00
C LEU A 12 3.20 -12.98 -60.02
N VAL A 13 2.31 -12.01 -59.82
CA VAL A 13 2.43 -11.03 -58.73
C VAL A 13 1.93 -11.73 -57.46
N MET A 14 2.85 -12.17 -56.60
CA MET A 14 2.51 -12.57 -55.23
C MET A 14 2.25 -11.30 -54.42
N THR A 15 0.99 -10.86 -54.37
CA THR A 15 0.54 -9.90 -53.36
C THR A 15 0.47 -10.62 -52.02
N LEU A 16 1.52 -10.48 -51.22
CA LEU A 16 1.51 -10.87 -49.81
C LEU A 16 0.77 -9.78 -49.03
N THR A 17 -0.54 -9.90 -48.88
CA THR A 17 -1.29 -9.08 -47.93
C THR A 17 -0.93 -9.55 -46.52
N ALA A 18 0.06 -8.91 -45.90
CA ALA A 18 0.30 -9.03 -44.47
C ALA A 18 -0.86 -8.32 -43.75
N ALA A 19 -1.89 -9.08 -43.37
CA ALA A 19 -2.88 -8.63 -42.43
C ALA A 19 -2.19 -8.47 -41.06
N LEU A 20 -1.80 -7.25 -40.73
CA LEU A 20 -1.48 -6.84 -39.36
C LEU A 20 -2.78 -6.93 -38.55
N GLY A 21 -3.09 -8.12 -38.05
CA GLY A 21 -4.08 -8.32 -37.00
C GLY A 21 -3.54 -7.65 -35.74
N GLY A 22 -3.89 -6.38 -35.55
CA GLY A 22 -3.68 -5.69 -34.30
C GLY A 22 -4.40 -6.46 -33.20
N VAL A 23 -3.64 -7.12 -32.33
CA VAL A 23 -4.18 -7.65 -31.08
C VAL A 23 -4.56 -6.43 -30.27
N VAL A 24 -5.83 -6.05 -30.31
CA VAL A 24 -6.39 -5.16 -29.31
C VAL A 24 -6.33 -5.95 -28.02
N ALA A 25 -5.32 -5.65 -27.19
CA ALA A 25 -5.33 -6.08 -25.80
C ALA A 25 -6.55 -5.42 -25.16
N THR A 26 -7.67 -6.14 -25.13
CA THR A 26 -8.79 -5.78 -24.27
C THR A 26 -8.22 -5.87 -22.86
N ALA A 27 -7.93 -4.70 -22.26
CA ALA A 27 -7.65 -4.61 -20.85
C ALA A 27 -8.76 -5.41 -20.14
N GLY A 28 -8.38 -6.53 -19.53
CA GLY A 28 -9.33 -7.36 -18.80
C GLY A 28 -10.09 -6.46 -17.85
N THR A 29 -11.41 -6.66 -17.75
CA THR A 29 -12.21 -6.01 -16.71
C THR A 29 -11.49 -6.27 -15.39
N ALA A 30 -10.97 -5.21 -14.77
CA ALA A 30 -10.32 -5.30 -13.47
C ALA A 30 -11.29 -6.07 -12.56
N GLN A 31 -10.83 -7.20 -12.01
CA GLN A 31 -11.71 -8.06 -11.22
C GLN A 31 -12.37 -7.22 -10.14
N ALA A 32 -13.68 -7.36 -10.01
CA ALA A 32 -14.39 -6.83 -8.86
C ALA A 32 -13.85 -7.57 -7.64
N ASP A 33 -13.04 -6.86 -6.87
CA ASP A 33 -12.48 -7.33 -5.61
C ASP A 33 -13.62 -7.45 -4.57
N GLY A 34 -13.58 -8.49 -3.74
CA GLY A 34 -14.57 -8.76 -2.69
C GLY A 34 -14.75 -7.63 -1.69
N CYS A 35 -13.74 -6.76 -1.54
CA CYS A 35 -13.77 -5.61 -0.66
C CYS A 35 -14.40 -4.35 -1.28
N TYR A 36 -13.85 -3.86 -2.40
CA TYR A 36 -14.23 -2.56 -2.97
C TYR A 36 -13.85 -2.48 -4.45
N THR A 37 -14.76 -1.95 -5.28
CA THR A 37 -14.51 -1.71 -6.71
C THR A 37 -14.70 -0.24 -7.06
N TRP A 38 -13.69 0.38 -7.68
CA TRP A 38 -13.78 1.74 -8.23
C TRP A 38 -14.51 1.75 -9.57
N SER A 39 -15.53 2.61 -9.70
CA SER A 39 -16.38 2.72 -10.90
C SER A 39 -16.03 3.89 -11.82
N ARG A 40 -15.08 4.75 -11.42
CA ARG A 40 -14.62 5.92 -12.18
C ARG A 40 -13.15 6.21 -11.92
N ASN A 41 -12.51 6.91 -12.85
CA ASN A 41 -11.18 7.47 -12.63
C ASN A 41 -11.24 8.56 -11.55
N LEU A 42 -10.17 8.70 -10.77
CA LEU A 42 -10.03 9.72 -9.74
C LEU A 42 -8.82 10.61 -10.02
N SER A 43 -9.01 11.92 -9.90
CA SER A 43 -7.98 12.94 -10.10
C SER A 43 -8.22 14.15 -9.19
N GLU A 44 -7.28 15.10 -9.20
CA GLU A 44 -7.37 16.31 -8.38
C GLU A 44 -8.71 17.05 -8.55
N GLY A 45 -9.24 17.57 -7.44
CA GLY A 45 -10.52 18.27 -7.36
C GLY A 45 -11.74 17.35 -7.12
N MET A 46 -11.58 16.03 -7.25
CA MET A 46 -12.66 15.08 -6.98
C MET A 46 -12.81 14.82 -5.48
N SER A 47 -14.02 14.47 -5.06
CA SER A 47 -14.29 14.03 -3.69
C SER A 47 -15.27 12.86 -3.66
N GLY A 48 -15.31 12.15 -2.53
CA GLY A 48 -16.23 11.03 -2.31
C GLY A 48 -15.63 9.91 -1.47
N SER A 49 -16.47 8.91 -1.17
CA SER A 49 -16.04 7.71 -0.44
C SER A 49 -15.02 6.90 -1.23
N ASP A 50 -15.09 6.89 -2.56
CA ASP A 50 -14.11 6.29 -3.47
C ASP A 50 -12.72 6.94 -3.38
N VAL A 51 -12.66 8.25 -3.15
CA VAL A 51 -11.42 8.96 -2.84
C VAL A 51 -10.88 8.57 -1.47
N SER A 52 -11.72 8.49 -0.43
CA SER A 52 -11.28 8.02 0.89
C SER A 52 -10.74 6.59 0.82
N GLN A 53 -11.42 5.74 0.05
CA GLN A 53 -10.99 4.38 -0.22
C GLN A 53 -9.61 4.39 -0.89
N LEU A 54 -9.39 5.18 -1.95
CA LEU A 54 -8.07 5.29 -2.59
C LEU A 54 -6.99 5.78 -1.61
N GLN A 55 -7.29 6.83 -0.84
CA GLN A 55 -6.36 7.41 0.14
C GLN A 55 -5.86 6.37 1.16
N ILE A 56 -6.71 5.41 1.59
CA ILE A 56 -6.30 4.32 2.48
C ILE A 56 -5.21 3.46 1.82
N ARG A 57 -5.39 3.10 0.54
CA ARG A 57 -4.46 2.20 -0.18
C ARG A 57 -3.14 2.87 -0.48
N VAL A 58 -3.17 4.18 -0.71
CA VAL A 58 -1.96 4.96 -0.98
C VAL A 58 -1.38 5.66 0.26
N ALA A 59 -1.89 5.38 1.47
CA ALA A 59 -1.46 6.05 2.70
C ALA A 59 0.03 5.83 3.03
N GLY A 60 0.59 4.70 2.60
CA GLY A 60 2.01 4.37 2.73
C GLY A 60 2.93 5.09 1.73
N TRP A 61 2.38 5.89 0.81
CA TRP A 61 3.12 6.59 -0.24
C TRP A 61 3.17 8.11 0.01
N ALA A 62 3.09 8.53 1.28
CA ALA A 62 3.10 9.94 1.68
C ALA A 62 4.45 10.63 1.46
N GLY A 63 5.55 9.87 1.41
CA GLY A 63 6.92 10.40 1.29
C GLY A 63 7.54 10.77 2.65
N TYR A 64 8.78 11.25 2.63
CA TYR A 64 9.56 11.52 3.84
C TYR A 64 8.85 12.52 4.77
N GLY A 65 8.52 12.07 5.98
CA GLY A 65 7.89 12.89 7.02
C GLY A 65 6.47 13.35 6.70
N GLY A 66 5.88 12.88 5.58
CA GLY A 66 4.53 13.19 5.18
C GLY A 66 3.53 12.21 5.78
N VAL A 67 2.29 12.65 5.96
CA VAL A 67 1.14 11.81 6.32
C VAL A 67 -0.03 12.21 5.43
N LEU A 68 -0.64 11.22 4.77
CA LEU A 68 -1.80 11.46 3.92
C LEU A 68 -3.08 11.51 4.78
N ALA A 69 -3.85 12.58 4.63
CA ALA A 69 -5.18 12.68 5.22
C ALA A 69 -6.16 11.75 4.48
N ILE A 70 -7.05 11.10 5.23
CA ILE A 70 -8.13 10.27 4.69
C ILE A 70 -9.44 11.08 4.82
N ASP A 71 -9.56 12.13 4.02
CA ASP A 71 -10.63 13.12 4.08
C ASP A 71 -11.64 12.99 2.92
N GLY A 72 -11.40 12.08 1.99
CA GLY A 72 -12.22 11.92 0.79
C GLY A 72 -12.09 13.06 -0.21
N SER A 73 -11.08 13.91 -0.08
CA SER A 73 -10.77 15.00 -1.02
C SER A 73 -9.48 14.72 -1.78
N TYR A 74 -9.57 14.68 -3.11
CA TYR A 74 -8.42 14.43 -3.96
C TYR A 74 -7.66 15.74 -4.17
N GLY A 75 -6.83 16.09 -3.20
CA GLY A 75 -5.93 17.24 -3.27
C GLY A 75 -4.54 16.90 -3.81
N PRO A 76 -3.62 17.89 -3.84
CA PRO A 76 -2.24 17.70 -4.27
C PRO A 76 -1.48 16.62 -3.48
N ALA A 77 -1.80 16.45 -2.19
CA ALA A 77 -1.20 15.38 -1.36
C ALA A 77 -1.62 13.98 -1.84
N THR A 78 -2.90 13.78 -2.18
CA THR A 78 -3.41 12.52 -2.74
C THR A 78 -2.76 12.25 -4.11
N SER A 79 -2.71 13.24 -4.99
CA SER A 79 -2.04 13.16 -6.29
C SER A 79 -0.57 12.76 -6.16
N ALA A 80 0.17 13.38 -5.24
CA ALA A 80 1.56 13.05 -4.99
C ALA A 80 1.73 11.62 -4.44
N ALA A 81 0.83 11.15 -3.57
CA ALA A 81 0.86 9.77 -3.09
C ALA A 81 0.58 8.76 -4.20
N VAL A 82 -0.39 9.04 -5.07
CA VAL A 82 -0.71 8.21 -6.25
C VAL A 82 0.48 8.16 -7.22
N LYS A 83 1.15 9.28 -7.50
CA LYS A 83 2.38 9.28 -8.34
C LYS A 83 3.48 8.39 -7.78
N ARG A 84 3.67 8.40 -6.45
CA ARG A 84 4.67 7.56 -5.79
C ARG A 84 4.30 6.08 -5.85
N PHE A 85 3.05 5.76 -5.58
CA PHE A 85 2.52 4.40 -5.77
C PHE A 85 2.73 3.91 -7.21
N GLN A 86 2.31 4.70 -8.20
CA GLN A 86 2.47 4.39 -9.61
C GLN A 86 3.94 4.17 -9.97
N SER A 87 4.83 5.07 -9.55
CA SER A 87 6.27 4.96 -9.81
C SER A 87 6.86 3.68 -9.19
N ALA A 88 6.50 3.36 -7.95
CA ALA A 88 7.01 2.19 -7.24
C ALA A 88 6.63 0.88 -7.95
N TYR A 89 5.42 0.82 -8.50
CA TYR A 89 4.91 -0.36 -9.20
C TYR A 89 5.12 -0.33 -10.72
N GLY A 90 5.96 0.57 -11.24
CA GLY A 90 6.32 0.62 -12.66
C GLY A 90 5.19 1.08 -13.59
N LEU A 91 4.22 1.82 -13.06
CA LEU A 91 3.13 2.43 -13.83
C LEU A 91 3.51 3.85 -14.29
N THR A 92 2.75 4.40 -15.25
CA THR A 92 2.85 5.83 -15.60
C THR A 92 2.48 6.68 -14.39
N ALA A 93 3.41 7.49 -13.90
CA ALA A 93 3.25 8.31 -12.70
C ALA A 93 2.57 9.67 -12.98
N ASP A 94 1.33 9.64 -13.46
CA ASP A 94 0.54 10.83 -13.82
C ASP A 94 -0.23 11.44 -12.62
N GLY A 95 -0.40 10.69 -11.54
CA GLY A 95 -1.17 11.12 -10.36
C GLY A 95 -2.68 11.04 -10.54
N MET A 96 -3.16 10.39 -11.60
CA MET A 96 -4.55 10.02 -11.80
C MET A 96 -4.73 8.54 -11.49
N ALA A 97 -5.66 8.21 -10.60
CA ALA A 97 -6.03 6.82 -10.37
C ALA A 97 -7.03 6.38 -11.46
N GLY A 98 -6.51 5.71 -12.49
CA GLY A 98 -7.29 5.05 -13.55
C GLY A 98 -7.19 3.52 -13.51
N PRO A 99 -7.67 2.81 -14.55
CA PRO A 99 -7.77 1.35 -14.55
C PRO A 99 -6.47 0.60 -14.20
N GLN A 100 -5.32 1.07 -14.67
CA GLN A 100 -4.02 0.45 -14.34
C GLN A 100 -3.65 0.62 -12.86
N THR A 101 -3.96 1.78 -12.26
CA THR A 101 -3.74 2.03 -10.83
C THR A 101 -4.66 1.13 -10.00
N PHE A 102 -5.94 1.03 -10.36
CA PHE A 102 -6.88 0.16 -9.65
C PHE A 102 -6.55 -1.32 -9.80
N SER A 103 -6.16 -1.78 -11.00
CA SER A 103 -5.72 -3.17 -11.21
C SER A 103 -4.56 -3.53 -10.28
N LYS A 104 -3.55 -2.66 -10.17
CA LYS A 104 -2.44 -2.90 -9.24
C LYS A 104 -2.89 -2.90 -7.78
N ILE A 105 -3.86 -2.07 -7.40
CA ILE A 105 -4.44 -2.10 -6.04
C ILE A 105 -5.14 -3.44 -5.79
N TYR A 106 -5.92 -3.95 -6.74
CA TYR A 106 -6.63 -5.23 -6.59
C TYR A 106 -5.67 -6.43 -6.49
N GLU A 107 -4.53 -6.41 -7.18
CA GLU A 107 -3.48 -7.42 -7.00
C GLU A 107 -2.90 -7.44 -5.59
N LEU A 108 -2.97 -6.32 -4.87
CA LEU A 108 -2.41 -6.15 -3.53
C LEU A 108 -3.46 -6.28 -2.43
N GLN A 109 -4.75 -6.41 -2.77
CA GLN A 109 -5.86 -6.38 -1.82
C GLN A 109 -6.47 -7.78 -1.66
N ASP A 110 -6.82 -8.11 -0.42
CA ASP A 110 -7.54 -9.33 -0.04
C ASP A 110 -9.04 -9.03 0.15
N ASP A 111 -9.86 -10.08 0.21
CA ASP A 111 -11.33 -10.01 0.25
C ASP A 111 -11.88 -9.16 1.42
N ASP A 112 -11.13 -9.06 2.52
CA ASP A 112 -11.49 -8.29 3.71
C ASP A 112 -10.91 -6.85 3.75
N CYS A 113 -10.44 -6.38 2.59
CA CYS A 113 -9.80 -5.09 2.33
C CYS A 113 -8.36 -4.95 2.81
N THR A 114 -7.82 -5.92 3.54
CA THR A 114 -6.42 -5.88 3.97
C THR A 114 -5.48 -6.04 2.77
N PRO A 115 -4.22 -5.58 2.85
CA PRO A 115 -3.24 -5.95 1.84
C PRO A 115 -2.85 -7.42 1.99
N ILE A 116 -2.55 -8.10 0.89
CA ILE A 116 -2.32 -9.56 0.82
C ILE A 116 -1.20 -10.10 1.72
N HIS A 117 -0.34 -9.25 2.29
CA HIS A 117 0.77 -9.65 3.18
C HIS A 117 0.55 -9.34 4.66
N PHE A 118 -0.58 -8.74 5.06
CA PHE A 118 -0.88 -8.42 6.45
C PHE A 118 -2.35 -8.70 6.76
N SER A 119 -2.63 -9.28 7.93
CA SER A 119 -4.01 -9.65 8.30
C SER A 119 -4.46 -9.01 9.61
N TYR A 120 -5.79 -8.90 9.80
CA TYR A 120 -6.34 -8.49 11.09
C TYR A 120 -5.93 -9.40 12.25
N ALA A 121 -5.81 -10.71 12.02
CA ALA A 121 -5.40 -11.65 13.06
C ALA A 121 -3.93 -11.43 13.48
N GLU A 122 -3.05 -11.13 12.53
CA GLU A 122 -1.66 -10.78 12.83
C GLU A 122 -1.58 -9.48 13.64
N LEU A 123 -2.39 -8.48 13.28
CA LEU A 123 -2.46 -7.18 13.96
C LEU A 123 -3.29 -7.22 15.26
N ASN A 124 -3.93 -8.33 15.62
CA ASN A 124 -4.61 -8.47 16.91
C ASN A 124 -4.37 -9.85 17.51
N LYS A 125 -3.30 -9.95 18.31
CA LYS A 125 -2.99 -11.13 19.14
C LYS A 125 -3.52 -11.00 20.58
N CYS A 126 -4.26 -9.94 20.88
CA CYS A 126 -4.79 -9.65 22.21
C CYS A 126 -6.14 -10.36 22.45
N ASN A 127 -7.04 -10.27 21.47
CA ASN A 127 -8.36 -10.91 21.49
C ASN A 127 -8.87 -11.09 20.04
N SER A 128 -10.08 -11.59 19.87
CA SER A 128 -10.67 -11.84 18.53
C SER A 128 -11.73 -10.82 18.11
N ASP A 129 -12.10 -9.89 18.98
CA ASP A 129 -13.25 -9.00 18.80
C ASP A 129 -12.88 -7.50 18.73
N TRP A 130 -11.60 -7.17 18.94
CA TRP A 130 -11.07 -5.79 18.92
C TRP A 130 -11.67 -4.90 20.02
N SER A 131 -12.26 -5.50 21.05
CA SER A 131 -12.88 -4.76 22.14
C SER A 131 -11.87 -4.39 23.24
N GLY A 132 -12.29 -3.48 24.12
CA GLY A 132 -11.52 -3.08 25.29
C GLY A 132 -10.39 -2.07 25.00
N GLY A 133 -10.32 -1.50 23.80
CA GLY A 133 -9.41 -0.40 23.46
C GLY A 133 -9.94 0.98 23.86
N ALA A 134 -9.24 2.03 23.44
CA ALA A 134 -9.60 3.43 23.67
C ALA A 134 -10.68 3.97 22.70
N VAL A 135 -11.03 3.19 21.68
CA VAL A 135 -12.04 3.50 20.67
C VAL A 135 -12.90 2.27 20.40
N SER A 136 -13.99 2.43 19.64
CA SER A 136 -14.82 1.29 19.23
C SER A 136 -14.02 0.28 18.42
N ALA A 137 -14.43 -0.99 18.45
CA ALA A 137 -13.81 -2.06 17.66
C ALA A 137 -13.76 -1.72 16.16
N ALA A 138 -14.84 -1.12 15.62
CA ALA A 138 -14.89 -0.69 14.22
C ALA A 138 -13.84 0.41 13.91
N THR A 139 -13.67 1.39 14.79
CA THR A 139 -12.65 2.43 14.64
C THR A 139 -11.24 1.84 14.76
N ALA A 140 -11.02 0.92 15.71
CA ALA A 140 -9.73 0.25 15.88
C ALA A 140 -9.36 -0.58 14.64
N LYS A 141 -10.31 -1.32 14.05
CA LYS A 141 -10.11 -2.04 12.80
C LYS A 141 -9.83 -1.09 11.62
N SER A 142 -10.55 0.02 11.52
CA SER A 142 -10.30 1.03 10.46
C SER A 142 -8.90 1.64 10.56
N ASN A 143 -8.44 1.91 11.78
CA ASN A 143 -7.08 2.37 12.05
C ASN A 143 -6.04 1.31 11.68
N ALA A 144 -6.28 0.05 12.05
CA ALA A 144 -5.35 -1.04 11.74
C ALA A 144 -5.27 -1.29 10.23
N LEU A 145 -6.37 -1.15 9.50
CA LEU A 145 -6.39 -1.23 8.05
C LEU A 145 -5.45 -0.19 7.42
N ARG A 146 -5.47 1.06 7.89
CA ARG A 146 -4.54 2.10 7.44
C ARG A 146 -3.09 1.76 7.77
N THR A 147 -2.86 1.18 8.95
CA THR A 147 -1.54 0.71 9.37
C THR A 147 -1.03 -0.38 8.44
N MET A 148 -1.85 -1.39 8.11
CA MET A 148 -1.48 -2.47 7.21
C MET A 148 -1.15 -1.97 5.79
N TRP A 149 -1.94 -1.05 5.21
CA TRP A 149 -1.61 -0.47 3.90
C TRP A 149 -0.31 0.38 3.91
N LYS A 150 0.05 0.98 5.04
CA LYS A 150 1.37 1.61 5.21
C LYS A 150 2.49 0.59 5.34
N LEU A 151 2.25 -0.51 6.04
CA LEU A 151 3.20 -1.62 6.15
C LEU A 151 3.41 -2.31 4.78
N GLU A 152 2.39 -2.42 3.93
CA GLU A 152 2.54 -2.94 2.56
C GLU A 152 3.47 -2.06 1.71
N ALA A 153 3.31 -0.73 1.78
CA ALA A 153 4.23 0.18 1.10
C ALA A 153 5.67 0.06 1.65
N LEU A 154 5.83 -0.08 2.96
CA LEU A 154 7.13 -0.29 3.60
C LEU A 154 7.75 -1.63 3.18
N ARG A 155 6.97 -2.71 3.14
CA ARG A 155 7.38 -4.05 2.68
C ARG A 155 7.91 -3.98 1.26
N HIS A 156 7.16 -3.34 0.36
CA HIS A 156 7.58 -3.18 -1.03
C HIS A 156 8.87 -2.37 -1.15
N ALA A 157 8.98 -1.25 -0.43
CA ALA A 157 10.19 -0.42 -0.41
C ALA A 157 11.43 -1.14 0.19
N LEU A 158 11.21 -2.18 0.98
CA LEU A 158 12.24 -3.04 1.55
C LEU A 158 12.58 -4.25 0.66
N GLY A 159 12.14 -4.25 -0.60
CA GLY A 159 12.47 -5.28 -1.57
C GLY A 159 11.57 -6.51 -1.50
N ASP A 160 10.30 -6.32 -1.17
CA ASP A 160 9.26 -7.37 -1.14
C ASP A 160 9.59 -8.54 -0.19
N GLN A 161 10.40 -8.28 0.83
CA GLN A 161 10.68 -9.24 1.90
C GLN A 161 9.69 -9.07 3.05
N SER A 162 9.42 -10.16 3.78
CA SER A 162 8.45 -10.14 4.88
C SER A 162 8.88 -9.22 6.02
N ILE A 163 7.90 -8.51 6.58
CA ILE A 163 8.02 -7.74 7.81
C ILE A 163 7.33 -8.54 8.92
N ARG A 164 8.04 -8.79 10.03
CA ARG A 164 7.49 -9.54 11.17
C ARG A 164 6.75 -8.62 12.12
N VAL A 165 5.43 -8.71 12.19
CA VAL A 165 4.63 -8.00 13.20
C VAL A 165 4.60 -8.80 14.51
N THR A 166 5.15 -8.22 15.57
CA THR A 166 5.15 -8.83 16.91
C THR A 166 3.90 -8.48 17.69
N SER A 167 3.40 -7.24 17.56
CA SER A 167 2.23 -6.73 18.28
C SER A 167 1.50 -5.65 17.46
N GLY A 168 0.20 -5.50 17.69
CA GLY A 168 -0.69 -4.56 17.00
C GLY A 168 -1.73 -4.00 17.97
N PHE A 169 -3.02 -4.18 17.74
CA PHE A 169 -4.07 -3.80 18.69
C PHE A 169 -3.83 -4.42 20.08
N ARG A 170 -4.00 -3.60 21.12
CA ARG A 170 -4.07 -4.04 22.52
C ARG A 170 -5.31 -3.43 23.17
N SER A 171 -6.09 -4.24 23.86
CA SER A 171 -7.06 -3.74 24.84
C SER A 171 -6.33 -3.13 26.05
N TYR A 172 -7.02 -2.40 26.92
CA TYR A 172 -6.45 -1.93 28.18
C TYR A 172 -5.88 -3.08 29.02
N ALA A 173 -6.53 -4.24 29.05
CA ALA A 173 -6.04 -5.40 29.77
C ALA A 173 -4.71 -5.91 29.20
N CYS A 174 -4.64 -6.09 27.88
CA CYS A 174 -3.41 -6.53 27.20
C CYS A 174 -2.29 -5.48 27.31
N ASN A 175 -2.62 -4.19 27.20
CA ASN A 175 -1.65 -3.11 27.31
C ASN A 175 -1.06 -3.03 28.72
N SER A 176 -1.88 -3.13 29.76
CA SER A 176 -1.42 -3.16 31.15
C SER A 176 -0.58 -4.40 31.46
N ALA A 177 -0.92 -5.56 30.89
CA ALA A 177 -0.17 -6.81 31.09
C ALA A 177 1.27 -6.74 30.58
N VAL A 178 1.55 -5.89 29.60
CA VAL A 178 2.90 -5.64 29.07
C VAL A 178 3.55 -4.36 29.63
N GLY A 179 2.93 -3.73 30.65
CA GLY A 179 3.43 -2.48 31.23
C GLY A 179 3.33 -1.27 30.30
N GLY A 180 2.44 -1.31 29.29
CA GLY A 180 2.30 -0.26 28.29
C GLY A 180 1.74 1.05 28.86
N SER A 181 2.13 2.18 28.24
CA SER A 181 1.62 3.51 28.59
C SER A 181 0.09 3.62 28.47
N SER A 182 -0.54 4.43 29.32
CA SER A 182 -1.96 4.78 29.23
C SER A 182 -2.33 5.56 27.97
N SER A 183 -1.35 6.24 27.35
CA SER A 183 -1.50 6.97 26.08
C SER A 183 -1.07 6.16 24.85
N SER A 184 -0.86 4.85 25.02
CA SER A 184 -0.39 3.94 23.97
C SER A 184 -1.29 3.96 22.73
N ARG A 185 -0.67 4.08 21.56
CA ARG A 185 -1.33 4.05 20.24
C ARG A 185 -1.89 2.67 19.87
N HIS A 186 -1.39 1.60 20.50
CA HIS A 186 -1.96 0.25 20.36
C HIS A 186 -3.42 0.15 20.84
N LEU A 187 -3.82 0.99 21.82
CA LEU A 187 -5.20 1.05 22.32
C LEU A 187 -6.19 1.56 21.26
N TYR A 188 -5.69 2.24 20.23
CA TYR A 188 -6.48 2.84 19.16
C TYR A 188 -6.49 1.97 17.89
N GLY A 189 -5.79 0.82 17.88
CA GLY A 189 -5.61 -0.02 16.69
C GLY A 189 -4.70 0.59 15.64
N ASP A 190 -3.82 1.50 16.05
CA ASP A 190 -3.24 2.53 15.19
C ASP A 190 -1.69 2.53 15.27
N ALA A 191 -1.15 1.45 15.85
CA ALA A 191 0.26 1.14 16.00
C ALA A 191 0.55 -0.34 15.70
N ALA A 192 1.80 -0.61 15.32
CA ALA A 192 2.36 -1.94 15.18
C ALA A 192 3.80 -1.98 15.73
N ASP A 193 4.16 -3.08 16.37
CA ASP A 193 5.52 -3.39 16.79
C ASP A 193 6.12 -4.37 15.78
N LEU A 194 7.28 -4.02 15.23
CA LEU A 194 7.97 -4.77 14.19
C LEU A 194 9.21 -5.44 14.79
N GLY A 195 9.27 -6.76 14.72
CA GLY A 195 10.41 -7.54 15.20
C GLY A 195 11.48 -7.70 14.11
N ALA A 196 12.72 -7.97 14.54
CA ALA A 196 13.78 -8.36 13.62
C ALA A 196 13.39 -9.65 12.85
N GLY A 197 13.86 -9.75 11.60
CA GLY A 197 13.59 -10.84 10.67
C GLY A 197 14.46 -10.67 9.42
N SER A 198 13.84 -10.61 8.24
CA SER A 198 14.51 -10.27 6.98
C SER A 198 15.17 -8.88 7.01
N HIS A 199 14.70 -8.00 7.90
CA HIS A 199 15.22 -6.65 8.10
C HIS A 199 15.65 -6.44 9.54
N THR A 200 16.67 -5.59 9.72
CA THR A 200 17.04 -5.10 11.05
C THR A 200 16.02 -4.08 11.54
N LEU A 201 15.93 -3.92 12.86
CA LEU A 201 15.12 -2.88 13.49
C LEU A 201 15.48 -1.49 12.96
N CYS A 202 16.78 -1.19 12.85
CA CYS A 202 17.23 0.10 12.31
C CYS A 202 16.90 0.30 10.82
N THR A 203 16.88 -0.76 10.02
CA THR A 203 16.44 -0.69 8.63
C THR A 203 14.97 -0.28 8.57
N MET A 204 14.11 -0.93 9.36
CA MET A 204 12.68 -0.61 9.41
C MET A 204 12.43 0.80 9.97
N ALA A 205 13.09 1.19 11.06
CA ALA A 205 12.95 2.52 11.66
C ALA A 205 13.33 3.64 10.68
N LYS A 206 14.42 3.47 9.93
CA LYS A 206 14.85 4.44 8.92
C LYS A 206 13.87 4.56 7.76
N GLN A 207 13.37 3.43 7.25
CA GLN A 207 12.48 3.41 6.09
C GLN A 207 11.06 3.85 6.43
N ALA A 208 10.54 3.51 7.62
CA ALA A 208 9.21 3.92 8.08
C ALA A 208 8.97 5.44 7.99
N ARG A 209 10.04 6.26 8.05
CA ARG A 209 10.01 7.72 7.86
C ARG A 209 9.42 8.18 6.53
N TYR A 210 9.36 7.31 5.51
CA TYR A 210 8.81 7.60 4.19
C TYR A 210 7.36 7.14 4.00
N HIS A 211 6.81 6.38 4.97
CA HIS A 211 5.59 5.59 4.78
C HIS A 211 4.42 6.03 5.66
N GLY A 212 4.36 7.32 6.01
CA GLY A 212 3.19 7.87 6.69
C GLY A 212 3.10 7.58 8.18
N PHE A 213 4.19 7.15 8.83
CA PHE A 213 4.23 6.94 10.27
C PHE A 213 4.72 8.19 11.00
N ASN A 214 3.87 8.73 11.86
CA ASN A 214 4.23 9.88 12.70
C ASN A 214 4.96 9.45 13.96
N GLY A 215 4.66 8.27 14.51
CA GLY A 215 5.43 7.68 15.60
C GLY A 215 6.38 6.63 15.08
N ILE A 216 7.66 6.75 15.44
CA ILE A 216 8.69 5.73 15.17
C ILE A 216 9.57 5.65 16.41
N LEU A 217 9.54 4.52 17.11
CA LEU A 217 10.42 4.26 18.25
C LEU A 217 11.20 2.98 18.00
N GLY A 218 12.47 2.93 18.39
CA GLY A 218 13.30 1.77 18.12
C GLY A 218 14.60 1.82 18.91
N PRO A 219 15.64 1.08 18.47
CA PRO A 219 16.85 0.89 19.26
C PRO A 219 17.47 2.19 19.78
N GLY A 220 17.78 2.20 21.07
CA GLY A 220 18.27 3.30 21.87
C GLY A 220 17.20 4.18 22.51
N TYR A 221 15.92 4.02 22.16
CA TYR A 221 14.81 4.63 22.89
C TYR A 221 14.36 3.68 24.03
N PRO A 222 14.03 4.18 25.24
CA PRO A 222 13.69 3.33 26.38
C PRO A 222 12.65 2.26 26.04
N ASP A 223 12.94 1.00 26.39
CA ASP A 223 12.09 -0.18 26.16
C ASP A 223 11.80 -0.52 24.68
N HIS A 224 12.62 -0.06 23.73
CA HIS A 224 12.45 -0.31 22.29
C HIS A 224 13.71 -0.86 21.60
N ASP A 225 14.60 -1.53 22.33
CA ASP A 225 15.81 -2.15 21.74
C ASP A 225 15.55 -3.46 20.99
N ASP A 226 14.42 -4.12 21.24
CA ASP A 226 14.06 -5.43 20.69
C ASP A 226 12.97 -5.39 19.60
N HIS A 227 12.40 -4.21 19.33
CA HIS A 227 11.43 -3.98 18.27
C HIS A 227 11.52 -2.56 17.69
N THR A 228 10.87 -2.34 16.55
CA THR A 228 10.60 -1.01 16.02
C THR A 228 9.10 -0.77 16.09
N HIS A 229 8.70 0.18 16.90
CA HIS A 229 7.33 0.65 17.01
C HIS A 229 7.03 1.66 15.89
N VAL A 230 5.90 1.50 15.23
CA VAL A 230 5.37 2.46 14.26
C VAL A 230 3.91 2.79 14.56
N ASP A 231 3.52 4.06 14.44
CA ASP A 231 2.13 4.48 14.67
C ASP A 231 1.75 5.75 13.88
N HIS A 232 0.47 6.10 13.92
CA HIS A 232 -0.07 7.30 13.28
C HIS A 232 -0.68 8.32 14.26
N ARG A 233 0.06 8.63 15.33
CA ARG A 233 -0.21 9.76 16.25
C ARG A 233 -0.33 11.10 15.54
N SER A 234 -0.96 12.07 16.21
CA SER A 234 -1.27 13.38 15.64
C SER A 234 -0.05 14.25 15.32
N SER A 235 1.04 14.11 16.07
CA SER A 235 2.27 14.89 15.90
C SER A 235 3.47 13.97 15.70
N ARG A 236 4.35 14.34 14.77
CA ARG A 236 5.53 13.53 14.48
C ARG A 236 6.45 13.43 15.70
N TYR A 237 6.79 12.21 16.08
CA TYR A 237 7.74 11.88 17.12
C TYR A 237 8.54 10.64 16.73
N TRP A 238 9.80 10.84 16.37
CA TRP A 238 10.70 9.78 15.95
C TRP A 238 11.89 9.74 16.91
N SER A 239 12.23 8.55 17.41
CA SER A 239 13.41 8.35 18.24
C SER A 239 13.88 6.89 18.18
N ALA A 240 15.03 6.68 17.56
CA ALA A 240 15.79 5.43 17.61
C ALA A 240 17.28 5.81 17.48
N PRO A 241 17.89 6.38 18.54
CA PRO A 241 19.20 7.01 18.44
C PRO A 241 20.32 6.04 18.02
N THR A 242 20.24 4.77 18.41
CA THR A 242 21.18 3.72 17.93
C THR A 242 21.08 3.52 16.42
N CYS A 243 19.93 3.85 15.83
CA CYS A 243 19.70 3.81 14.40
C CYS A 243 19.99 5.15 13.69
N GLY A 244 20.31 6.23 14.41
CA GLY A 244 20.47 7.57 13.82
C GLY A 244 19.14 8.18 13.35
N VAL A 245 18.05 7.88 14.07
CA VAL A 245 16.72 8.49 13.94
C VAL A 245 16.42 9.25 15.22
#